data_AF-A0A927WYB6-F1
#
_entry.id   AF-A0A927WYB6-F1
#
_cell.length_a   1.000
_cell.length_b   1.000
_cell.length_c   1.000
_cell.angle_alpha   90.00
_cell.angle_beta   90.00
_cell.angle_gamma   90.00
#
_symmetry.space_group_name_H-M   'P 1'
#
loop_
_entity.id
_entity.type
_entity.pdbx_description
1 polymer ?
#
loop_
_entity_poly.entity_id
_entity_poly.type
_entity_poly.pdbx_seq_one_letter_code
_entity_poly.pdbx_strand_id
1 'polypeptide(L)'
;MTEKNSEEIMDERYYGQEIFDLVRKTPDKKKLANALSYYHDNDIASVLSYLTPKERKHLYDSLGIENTSRVFAYLDEDVDKYFAELEADQAADIIEEMDADDAVDILEGLDDNKAKEIINLMEPEAKEDIELINSYADNQFGSLMTTNFIALKYGMSLKDTMNSLIEQAKENDNIGTIYLLNENDTLHGAIDLRDVLTARDEEDFEARIITSYPYVYADDNIDKESLDELIDYDEDSIPVLSERTNEVLGVITAQDLAEITFDELDETEEEEEPVVVKKKDYSSLLLICGAVALLVGALLGHGSAPDNKTRETAYIVLLIVGSLLSVIGLYYSFSKNKAE
;
A
#
# COMPACT_ATOMS: atom_id res chain seq x y z
N MET A 1 -4.96 39.43 20.43
CA MET A 1 -6.41 39.22 20.36
C MET A 1 -6.70 38.81 18.93
N THR A 2 -6.74 37.53 18.62
CA THR A 2 -7.34 36.42 19.37
C THR A 2 -6.43 35.20 19.32
N GLU A 3 -6.12 34.65 20.50
CA GLU A 3 -5.75 33.24 20.66
C GLU A 3 -6.83 32.42 19.96
N LYS A 4 -6.45 31.66 18.94
CA LYS A 4 -7.28 30.58 18.43
C LYS A 4 -7.08 29.44 19.42
N ASN A 5 -8.12 29.13 20.18
CA ASN A 5 -8.19 28.02 21.13
C ASN A 5 -7.55 26.76 20.54
N SER A 6 -6.56 26.23 21.26
CA SER A 6 -5.99 24.90 21.08
C SER A 6 -6.77 23.81 21.85
N GLU A 7 -8.04 24.09 22.20
CA GLU A 7 -8.90 23.24 23.05
C GLU A 7 -10.17 22.72 22.34
N GLU A 8 -10.23 22.69 21.01
CA GLU A 8 -11.35 22.13 20.23
C GLU A 8 -10.75 21.25 19.11
N ILE A 9 -10.96 19.93 18.98
CA ILE A 9 -11.81 18.92 19.62
C ILE A 9 -11.03 17.60 19.47
N MET A 10 -10.63 16.95 20.56
CA MET A 10 -10.18 15.56 20.52
C MET A 10 -11.26 14.73 21.21
N ASP A 11 -11.86 13.79 20.46
CA ASP A 11 -13.02 12.97 20.86
C ASP A 11 -12.74 12.24 22.21
N GLU A 12 -13.78 11.93 22.98
CA GLU A 12 -13.70 11.30 24.31
C GLU A 12 -13.05 9.90 24.30
N ARG A 13 -12.75 9.35 23.12
CA ARG A 13 -12.04 8.08 22.90
C ARG A 13 -10.56 8.22 22.55
N TYR A 14 -10.07 9.45 22.36
CA TYR A 14 -8.71 9.70 21.88
C TYR A 14 -7.84 10.19 23.04
N TYR A 15 -6.92 9.34 23.49
CA TYR A 15 -6.07 9.63 24.65
C TYR A 15 -5.01 10.71 24.38
N GLY A 16 -4.93 11.25 23.17
CA GLY A 16 -3.90 12.19 22.76
C GLY A 16 -3.72 13.41 23.68
N GLN A 17 -4.78 13.99 24.25
CA GLN A 17 -4.63 15.09 25.21
C GLN A 17 -3.98 14.64 26.53
N GLU A 18 -4.31 13.43 27.00
CA GLU A 18 -3.73 12.84 28.20
C GLU A 18 -2.27 12.47 27.97
N ILE A 19 -1.96 11.82 26.84
CA ILE A 19 -0.60 11.46 26.43
C ILE A 19 0.26 12.72 26.27
N PHE A 20 -0.25 13.74 25.57
CA PHE A 20 0.42 15.03 25.42
C PHE A 20 0.76 15.64 26.79
N ASP A 21 -0.20 15.65 27.72
CA ASP A 21 0.02 16.13 29.07
C ASP A 21 1.04 15.28 29.85
N LEU A 22 0.99 13.95 29.72
CA LEU A 22 1.92 13.03 30.35
C LEU A 22 3.37 13.32 29.93
N VAL A 23 3.61 13.47 28.63
CA VAL A 23 4.95 13.77 28.08
C VAL A 23 5.50 15.08 28.65
N ARG A 24 4.65 16.11 28.77
CA ARG A 24 5.09 17.43 29.25
C ARG A 24 5.26 17.52 30.77
N LYS A 25 4.42 16.83 31.52
CA LYS A 25 4.36 16.92 32.99
C LYS A 25 5.26 15.88 33.68
N THR A 26 5.74 14.87 32.95
CA THR A 26 6.53 13.76 33.51
C THR A 26 7.98 13.78 33.02
N PRO A 27 8.89 14.45 33.74
CA PRO A 27 10.30 14.54 33.33
C PRO A 27 11.11 13.26 33.62
N ASP A 28 10.59 12.36 34.47
CA ASP A 28 11.26 11.09 34.78
C ASP A 28 10.94 10.08 33.67
N LYS A 29 11.97 9.71 32.90
CA LYS A 29 11.85 8.83 31.72
C LYS A 29 11.19 7.49 32.03
N LYS A 30 11.56 6.85 33.16
CA LYS A 30 11.01 5.54 33.53
C LYS A 30 9.54 5.63 33.92
N LYS A 31 9.15 6.69 34.63
CA LYS A 31 7.74 6.92 34.96
C LYS A 31 6.92 7.25 33.72
N LEU A 32 7.50 8.00 32.78
CA LEU A 32 6.83 8.30 31.52
C LEU A 32 6.64 7.01 30.70
N ALA A 33 7.69 6.21 30.51
CA ALA A 33 7.61 4.93 29.81
C ALA A 33 6.53 4.01 30.39
N ASN A 34 6.54 3.81 31.72
CA ASN A 34 5.53 2.99 32.40
C ASN A 34 4.11 3.56 32.30
N ALA A 35 3.96 4.87 32.15
CA ALA A 35 2.63 5.48 31.95
C ALA A 35 2.18 5.30 30.49
N LEU A 36 3.10 5.45 29.55
CA LEU A 36 2.83 5.32 28.12
C LEU A 36 2.51 3.87 27.71
N SER A 37 3.04 2.86 28.42
CA SER A 37 2.76 1.44 28.14
C SER A 37 1.29 1.01 28.35
N TYR A 38 0.41 1.92 28.79
CA TYR A 38 -1.03 1.69 28.89
C TYR A 38 -1.81 2.22 27.69
N TYR A 39 -1.14 2.90 26.75
CA TYR A 39 -1.73 3.47 25.54
C TYR A 39 -1.29 2.68 24.32
N HIS A 40 -2.08 2.77 23.25
CA HIS A 40 -1.74 2.18 21.97
C HIS A 40 -0.66 3.03 21.28
N ASP A 41 0.21 2.39 20.51
CA ASP A 41 1.33 3.06 19.84
C ASP A 41 0.85 4.14 18.86
N ASN A 42 -0.20 3.89 18.08
CA ASN A 42 -0.90 4.89 17.25
C ASN A 42 -1.39 6.12 18.06
N ASP A 43 -1.95 5.93 19.26
CA ASP A 43 -2.35 7.07 20.10
C ASP A 43 -1.14 7.92 20.51
N ILE A 44 0.02 7.29 20.72
CA ILE A 44 1.28 7.98 21.03
C ILE A 44 1.84 8.68 19.77
N ALA A 45 1.79 8.03 18.61
CA ALA A 45 2.23 8.60 17.33
C ALA A 45 1.47 9.89 17.02
N SER A 46 0.15 9.89 17.25
CA SER A 46 -0.71 11.04 16.98
C SER A 46 -0.32 12.34 17.68
N VAL A 47 0.33 12.25 18.85
CA VAL A 47 0.70 13.44 19.61
C VAL A 47 2.01 14.07 19.13
N LEU A 48 2.81 13.36 18.33
CA LEU A 48 4.14 13.80 17.88
C LEU A 48 4.10 15.16 17.17
N SER A 49 3.08 15.38 16.34
CA SER A 49 2.88 16.62 15.58
C SER A 49 2.62 17.83 16.48
N TYR A 50 2.05 17.61 17.68
CA TYR A 50 1.74 18.66 18.67
C TYR A 50 2.88 18.94 19.64
N LEU A 51 3.82 18.01 19.79
CA LEU A 51 4.97 18.15 20.67
C LEU A 51 6.06 19.06 20.07
N THR A 52 6.81 19.74 20.93
CA THR A 52 8.03 20.43 20.50
C THR A 52 9.17 19.43 20.25
N PRO A 53 10.19 19.76 19.44
CA PRO A 53 11.35 18.86 19.22
C PRO A 53 12.02 18.37 20.52
N LYS A 54 12.05 19.22 21.55
CA LYS A 54 12.60 18.86 22.86
C LYS A 54 11.73 17.84 23.59
N GLU A 55 10.41 17.98 23.49
CA GLU A 55 9.46 17.05 24.10
C GLU A 55 9.43 15.71 23.34
N ARG A 56 9.53 15.73 22.01
CA ARG A 56 9.72 14.52 21.19
C ARG A 56 11.00 13.77 21.53
N LYS A 57 12.13 14.47 21.61
CA LYS A 57 13.39 13.85 22.06
C LYS A 57 13.26 13.23 23.45
N HIS A 58 12.56 13.89 24.38
CA HIS A 58 12.29 13.32 25.71
C HIS A 58 11.39 12.07 25.64
N LEU A 59 10.43 12.05 24.71
CA LEU A 59 9.56 10.91 24.45
C LEU A 59 10.37 9.71 23.91
N TYR A 60 11.12 9.87 22.83
CA TYR A 60 11.94 8.79 22.24
C TYR A 60 12.92 8.20 23.27
N ASP A 61 13.61 9.09 23.99
CA ASP A 61 14.51 8.75 25.08
C ASP A 61 13.84 7.95 26.22
N SER A 62 12.53 8.13 26.41
CA SER A 62 11.75 7.45 27.45
C SER A 62 11.23 6.11 26.96
N LEU A 63 10.77 6.04 25.71
CA LEU A 63 10.28 4.82 25.06
C LEU A 63 11.40 3.80 24.84
N GLY A 64 12.61 4.25 24.52
CA GLY A 64 13.67 3.37 24.03
C GLY A 64 13.45 3.01 22.55
N ILE A 65 14.38 2.24 21.97
CA ILE A 65 14.41 1.94 20.54
C ILE A 65 13.18 1.13 20.13
N GLU A 66 12.98 -0.05 20.71
CA GLU A 66 11.84 -0.97 20.47
C GLU A 66 10.45 -0.28 20.55
N ASN A 67 10.17 0.50 21.59
CA ASN A 67 8.86 1.18 21.64
C ASN A 67 8.79 2.40 20.71
N THR A 68 9.94 2.96 20.31
CA THR A 68 9.94 4.05 19.31
C THR A 68 9.70 3.49 17.91
N SER A 69 10.21 2.31 17.56
CA SER A 69 9.94 1.65 16.27
C SER A 69 8.44 1.41 16.09
N ARG A 70 7.79 0.79 17.08
CA ARG A 70 6.34 0.56 17.09
C ARG A 70 5.50 1.83 16.98
N VAL A 71 5.94 2.92 17.59
CA VAL A 71 5.26 4.23 17.47
C VAL A 71 5.50 4.84 16.09
N PHE A 72 6.69 4.65 15.53
CA PHE A 72 7.06 5.22 14.24
C PHE A 72 6.43 4.48 13.05
N ALA A 73 6.06 3.21 13.20
CA ALA A 73 5.27 2.47 12.21
C ALA A 73 3.95 3.18 11.84
N TYR A 74 3.38 3.98 12.76
CA TYR A 74 2.15 4.76 12.51
C TYR A 74 2.41 6.18 11.97
N LEU A 75 3.57 6.43 11.32
CA LEU A 75 3.89 7.74 10.76
C LEU A 75 3.50 7.83 9.28
N ASP A 76 2.34 8.41 9.01
CA ASP A 76 1.87 8.60 7.62
C ASP A 76 2.49 9.83 6.93
N GLU A 77 2.94 10.82 7.70
CA GLU A 77 3.41 12.12 7.17
C GLU A 77 4.61 12.66 7.98
N ASP A 78 5.36 13.60 7.37
CA ASP A 78 6.46 14.31 8.03
C ASP A 78 7.58 13.38 8.55
N VAL A 79 7.77 12.18 8.00
CA VAL A 79 8.77 11.18 8.45
C VAL A 79 10.17 11.81 8.56
N ASP A 80 10.61 12.51 7.51
CA ASP A 80 11.88 13.27 7.46
C ASP A 80 12.10 14.18 8.66
N LYS A 81 11.05 14.85 9.14
CA LYS A 81 11.14 15.79 10.27
C LYS A 81 11.45 15.06 11.57
N TYR A 82 10.90 13.87 11.80
CA TYR A 82 11.16 13.11 13.01
C TYR A 82 12.53 12.43 12.97
N PHE A 83 12.91 11.87 11.82
CA PHE A 83 14.22 11.25 11.63
C PHE A 83 15.37 12.27 11.60
N ALA A 84 15.13 13.53 11.22
CA ALA A 84 16.11 14.60 11.35
C ALA A 84 16.46 14.96 12.81
N GLU A 85 15.66 14.51 13.79
CA GLU A 85 15.91 14.74 15.23
C GLU A 85 16.79 13.65 15.86
N LEU A 86 17.03 12.56 15.12
CA LEU A 86 17.77 11.37 15.55
C LEU A 86 19.20 11.39 15.00
N GLU A 87 20.12 10.81 15.77
CA GLU A 87 21.46 10.49 15.23
C GLU A 87 21.34 9.28 14.29
N ALA A 88 22.24 9.15 13.31
CA ALA A 88 22.13 8.11 12.28
C ALA A 88 22.12 6.68 12.85
N ASP A 89 22.97 6.39 13.84
CA ASP A 89 23.00 5.08 14.51
C ASP A 89 21.66 4.78 15.20
N GLN A 90 21.08 5.76 15.91
CA GLN A 90 19.78 5.57 16.58
C GLN A 90 18.63 5.38 15.59
N ALA A 91 18.67 6.07 14.45
CA ALA A 91 17.69 5.88 13.39
C ALA A 91 17.79 4.49 12.76
N ALA A 92 19.01 3.98 12.57
CA ALA A 92 19.23 2.62 12.10
C ALA A 92 18.69 1.59 13.11
N ASP A 93 19.05 1.71 14.40
CA ASP A 93 18.55 0.81 15.44
C ASP A 93 17.00 0.82 15.51
N ILE A 94 16.35 1.98 15.29
CA ILE A 94 14.88 2.07 15.29
C ILE A 94 14.28 1.35 14.09
N ILE A 95 14.87 1.49 12.90
CA ILE A 95 14.37 0.84 11.68
C ILE A 95 14.64 -0.67 11.71
N GLU A 96 15.73 -1.12 12.34
CA GLU A 96 16.00 -2.56 12.55
C GLU A 96 14.96 -3.25 13.43
N GLU A 97 14.32 -2.51 14.35
CA GLU A 97 13.31 -3.01 15.27
C GLU A 97 11.88 -2.80 14.74
N MET A 98 11.72 -2.37 13.48
CA MET A 98 10.44 -2.33 12.76
C MET A 98 10.23 -3.65 12.01
N ASP A 99 8.97 -3.98 11.74
CA ASP A 99 8.67 -4.98 10.73
C ASP A 99 9.16 -4.48 9.36
N ALA A 100 9.64 -5.39 8.52
CA ALA A 100 10.41 -5.02 7.32
C ALA A 100 9.57 -4.22 6.29
N ASP A 101 8.27 -4.48 6.24
CA ASP A 101 7.27 -3.74 5.48
C ASP A 101 7.12 -2.29 6.00
N ASP A 102 6.86 -2.09 7.29
CA ASP A 102 6.84 -0.75 7.91
C ASP A 102 8.16 0.01 7.67
N ALA A 103 9.29 -0.69 7.74
CA ALA A 103 10.60 -0.11 7.52
C ALA A 103 10.78 0.39 6.08
N VAL A 104 10.25 -0.32 5.08
CA VAL A 104 10.26 0.12 3.67
C VAL A 104 9.49 1.44 3.54
N ASP A 105 8.26 1.50 4.05
CA ASP A 105 7.41 2.70 3.97
C ASP A 105 8.10 3.92 4.61
N ILE A 106 8.70 3.72 5.78
CA ILE A 106 9.46 4.77 6.48
C ILE A 106 10.67 5.22 5.66
N LEU A 107 11.42 4.30 5.05
CA LEU A 107 12.60 4.61 4.25
C LEU A 107 12.25 5.37 2.96
N GLU A 108 11.10 5.07 2.35
CA GLU A 108 10.58 5.79 1.17
C GLU A 108 10.15 7.21 1.51
N GLY A 109 9.64 7.44 2.73
CA GLY A 109 9.33 8.76 3.26
C GLY A 109 10.54 9.64 3.57
N LEU A 110 11.77 9.14 3.41
CA LEU A 110 13.01 9.86 3.71
C LEU A 110 13.73 10.39 2.47
N ASP A 111 14.51 11.46 2.66
CA ASP A 111 15.51 11.88 1.68
C ASP A 111 16.47 10.71 1.31
N ASP A 112 16.66 10.45 0.01
CA ASP A 112 17.58 9.44 -0.57
C ASP A 112 18.92 9.26 0.15
N ASN A 113 19.56 10.38 0.51
CA ASN A 113 20.88 10.35 1.14
C ASN A 113 20.80 9.88 2.59
N LYS A 114 19.70 10.21 3.28
CA LYS A 114 19.46 9.84 4.67
C LYS A 114 19.06 8.37 4.75
N ALA A 115 18.15 7.91 3.89
CA ALA A 115 17.80 6.49 3.79
C ALA A 115 19.05 5.63 3.54
N LYS A 116 19.89 6.01 2.56
CA LYS A 116 21.18 5.33 2.30
C LYS A 116 22.15 5.38 3.48
N GLU A 117 22.20 6.48 4.23
CA GLU A 117 23.04 6.57 5.43
C GLU A 117 22.59 5.55 6.47
N ILE A 118 21.29 5.48 6.76
CA ILE A 118 20.70 4.55 7.73
C ILE A 118 20.92 3.10 7.30
N ILE A 119 20.54 2.73 6.07
CA ILE A 119 20.70 1.35 5.53
C ILE A 119 22.16 0.86 5.60
N ASN A 120 23.15 1.75 5.54
CA ASN A 120 24.57 1.37 5.64
C ASN A 120 25.04 1.12 7.08
N LEU A 121 24.30 1.60 8.07
CA LEU A 121 24.56 1.36 9.49
C LEU A 121 23.83 0.13 10.02
N MET A 122 22.84 -0.37 9.26
CA MET A 122 22.02 -1.50 9.68
C MET A 122 22.77 -2.83 9.66
N GLU A 123 22.34 -3.75 10.54
CA GLU A 123 22.77 -5.13 10.54
C GLU A 123 22.34 -5.85 9.24
N PRO A 124 23.15 -6.79 8.73
CA PRO A 124 22.90 -7.42 7.42
C PRO A 124 21.57 -8.16 7.30
N GLU A 125 21.06 -8.72 8.40
CA GLU A 125 19.83 -9.53 8.41
C GLU A 125 18.59 -8.64 8.18
N ALA A 126 18.39 -7.60 8.98
CA ALA A 126 17.31 -6.63 8.79
C ALA A 126 17.37 -5.97 7.41
N LYS A 127 18.58 -5.71 6.92
CA LYS A 127 18.78 -5.15 5.57
C LYS A 127 18.35 -6.12 4.46
N GLU A 128 18.57 -7.43 4.61
CA GLU A 128 18.17 -8.43 3.61
C GLU A 128 16.65 -8.49 3.48
N ASP A 129 15.92 -8.44 4.58
CA ASP A 129 14.46 -8.44 4.59
C ASP A 129 13.87 -7.17 3.95
N ILE A 130 14.40 -6.00 4.29
CA ILE A 130 13.99 -4.73 3.68
C ILE A 130 14.32 -4.71 2.18
N GLU A 131 15.51 -5.17 1.78
CA GLU A 131 15.89 -5.25 0.37
C GLU A 131 15.03 -6.25 -0.41
N LEU A 132 14.54 -7.30 0.23
CA LEU A 132 13.62 -8.27 -0.36
C LEU A 132 12.29 -7.60 -0.72
N ILE A 133 11.63 -6.93 0.23
CA ILE A 133 10.33 -6.27 0.01
C ILE A 133 10.47 -5.12 -1.00
N ASN A 134 11.46 -4.25 -0.80
CA ASN A 134 11.75 -3.11 -1.70
C ASN A 134 12.23 -3.53 -3.11
N SER A 135 12.42 -4.83 -3.38
CA SER A 135 12.73 -5.31 -4.74
C SER A 135 11.50 -5.45 -5.63
N TYR A 136 10.30 -5.41 -5.03
CA TYR A 136 9.01 -5.48 -5.71
C TYR A 136 8.44 -4.08 -5.94
N ALA A 137 7.68 -3.91 -7.03
CA ALA A 137 6.95 -2.67 -7.26
C ALA A 137 5.69 -2.60 -6.41
N ASP A 138 5.23 -1.40 -6.08
CA ASP A 138 4.08 -1.12 -5.20
C ASP A 138 2.79 -1.86 -5.62
N ASN A 139 2.66 -2.16 -6.92
CA ASN A 139 1.52 -2.87 -7.49
C ASN A 139 1.71 -4.39 -7.59
N GLN A 140 2.68 -4.97 -6.90
CA GLN A 140 2.94 -6.41 -6.85
C GLN A 140 2.71 -6.96 -5.44
N PHE A 141 2.26 -8.21 -5.30
CA PHE A 141 2.01 -8.77 -3.96
C PHE A 141 3.25 -8.80 -3.04
N GLY A 142 4.46 -8.82 -3.60
CA GLY A 142 5.70 -8.77 -2.83
C GLY A 142 5.96 -7.43 -2.14
N SER A 143 5.33 -6.32 -2.53
CA SER A 143 5.44 -5.03 -1.81
C SER A 143 4.56 -4.99 -0.56
N LEU A 144 3.52 -5.82 -0.49
CA LEU A 144 2.56 -5.89 0.61
C LEU A 144 2.92 -6.93 1.68
N MET A 145 4.02 -7.65 1.49
CA MET A 145 4.35 -8.78 2.34
C MET A 145 5.21 -8.33 3.52
N THR A 146 4.97 -8.96 4.67
CA THR A 146 5.87 -8.90 5.83
C THR A 146 6.67 -10.20 5.97
N THR A 147 7.91 -10.10 6.47
CA THR A 147 8.73 -11.26 6.88
C THR A 147 8.46 -11.69 8.31
N ASN A 148 7.64 -10.93 9.06
CA ASN A 148 7.16 -11.27 10.38
C ASN A 148 6.07 -12.36 10.27
N PHE A 149 6.44 -13.64 10.37
CA PHE A 149 5.51 -14.78 10.39
C PHE A 149 6.13 -16.07 10.95
N ILE A 150 5.27 -17.03 11.31
CA ILE A 150 5.71 -18.32 11.84
C ILE A 150 5.76 -19.39 10.74
N ALA A 151 6.95 -19.94 10.50
CA ALA A 151 7.18 -21.04 9.58
C ALA A 151 7.94 -22.20 10.22
N LEU A 152 7.40 -23.42 10.08
CA LEU A 152 7.93 -24.64 10.68
C LEU A 152 8.12 -25.73 9.62
N LYS A 153 9.08 -26.63 9.81
CA LYS A 153 9.25 -27.78 8.91
C LYS A 153 8.14 -28.81 9.12
N TYR A 154 7.56 -29.30 8.03
CA TYR A 154 6.60 -30.38 8.04
C TYR A 154 7.22 -31.68 8.56
N GLY A 155 6.44 -32.47 9.32
CA GLY A 155 6.87 -33.73 9.91
C GLY A 155 7.61 -33.61 11.25
N MET A 156 7.68 -32.41 11.83
CA MET A 156 8.11 -32.22 13.22
C MET A 156 7.12 -32.88 14.19
N SER A 157 7.59 -33.35 15.34
CA SER A 157 6.69 -33.84 16.39
C SER A 157 5.89 -32.69 16.97
N LEU A 158 4.66 -32.93 17.44
CA LEU A 158 3.81 -31.88 18.05
C LEU A 158 4.54 -31.11 19.16
N LYS A 159 5.37 -31.83 19.94
CA LYS A 159 6.20 -31.20 20.98
C LYS A 159 7.25 -30.24 20.39
N ASP A 160 7.93 -30.65 19.32
CA ASP A 160 8.97 -29.83 18.70
C ASP A 160 8.33 -28.63 17.97
N THR A 161 7.19 -28.84 17.31
CA THR A 161 6.35 -27.77 16.74
C THR A 161 6.02 -26.71 17.79
N MET A 162 5.49 -27.12 18.95
CA MET A 162 5.17 -26.21 20.05
C MET A 162 6.38 -25.46 20.60
N ASN A 163 7.53 -26.12 20.74
CA ASN A 163 8.75 -25.46 21.22
C ASN A 163 9.26 -24.43 20.21
N SER A 164 9.24 -24.76 18.91
CA SER A 164 9.67 -23.87 17.85
C SER A 164 8.76 -22.67 17.72
N LEU A 165 7.44 -22.90 17.83
CA LEU A 165 6.43 -21.84 17.84
C LEU A 165 6.65 -20.86 18.99
N ILE A 166 6.88 -21.37 20.22
CA ILE A 166 7.16 -20.51 21.39
C ILE A 166 8.45 -19.70 21.21
N GLU A 167 9.44 -20.23 20.50
CA GLU A 167 10.69 -19.50 20.25
C GLU A 167 10.49 -18.39 19.22
N GLN A 168 9.87 -18.71 18.07
CA GLN A 168 9.66 -17.75 16.99
C GLN A 168 8.63 -16.65 17.37
N ALA A 169 7.60 -16.98 18.16
CA ALA A 169 6.59 -16.03 18.63
C ALA A 169 7.11 -14.98 19.64
N LYS A 170 8.41 -14.98 19.94
CA LYS A 170 9.05 -13.88 20.69
C LYS A 170 9.50 -12.73 19.79
N GLU A 171 9.76 -13.05 18.53
CA GLU A 171 10.32 -12.15 17.53
C GLU A 171 9.32 -11.86 16.40
N ASN A 172 8.17 -12.53 16.38
CA ASN A 172 7.14 -12.40 15.36
C ASN A 172 5.78 -12.19 16.03
N ASP A 173 5.02 -11.22 15.54
CA ASP A 173 3.67 -10.89 15.99
C ASP A 173 2.58 -11.64 15.21
N ASN A 174 2.82 -11.99 13.94
CA ASN A 174 1.86 -12.72 13.09
C ASN A 174 1.88 -14.24 13.37
N ILE A 175 1.41 -14.62 14.54
CA ILE A 175 1.44 -15.99 15.05
C ILE A 175 0.12 -16.76 14.88
N GLY A 176 -0.93 -16.11 14.34
CA GLY A 176 -2.27 -16.68 14.20
C GLY A 176 -2.29 -17.90 13.28
N THR A 177 -1.57 -17.81 12.17
CA THR A 177 -1.42 -18.87 11.18
C THR A 177 0.02 -19.37 11.16
N ILE A 178 0.19 -20.69 11.22
CA ILE A 178 1.49 -21.35 11.16
C ILE A 178 1.64 -22.03 9.81
N TYR A 179 2.66 -21.64 9.05
CA TYR A 179 2.96 -22.24 7.77
C TYR A 179 3.90 -23.43 7.94
N LEU A 180 3.50 -24.57 7.38
CA LEU A 180 4.30 -25.78 7.35
C LEU A 180 5.03 -25.85 6.03
N LEU A 181 6.35 -25.98 6.08
CA LEU A 181 7.24 -25.99 4.91
C LEU A 181 7.83 -27.36 4.66
N ASN A 182 8.00 -27.73 3.39
CA ASN A 182 8.74 -28.91 3.00
C ASN A 182 10.26 -28.73 3.22
N GLU A 183 11.06 -29.77 2.95
CA GLU A 183 12.52 -29.71 3.11
C GLU A 183 13.16 -28.58 2.28
N ASN A 184 12.59 -28.25 1.11
CA ASN A 184 13.05 -27.20 0.21
C ASN A 184 12.36 -25.83 0.45
N ASP A 185 11.85 -25.59 1.66
CA ASP A 185 11.19 -24.32 2.05
C ASP A 185 9.93 -23.93 1.26
N THR A 186 9.38 -24.88 0.49
CA THR A 186 8.10 -24.69 -0.21
C THR A 186 6.90 -24.98 0.68
N LEU A 187 5.80 -24.26 0.47
CA LEU A 187 4.56 -24.42 1.25
C LEU A 187 4.04 -25.87 1.18
N HIS A 188 3.82 -26.48 2.35
CA HIS A 188 3.12 -27.76 2.51
C HIS A 188 1.65 -27.55 2.84
N GLY A 189 1.37 -26.58 3.70
CA GLY A 189 0.03 -26.22 4.17
C GLY A 189 0.10 -25.24 5.33
N ALA A 190 -1.04 -24.88 5.88
CA ALA A 190 -1.15 -23.99 7.03
C ALA A 190 -2.04 -24.59 8.12
N ILE A 191 -1.87 -24.10 9.34
CA ILE A 191 -2.68 -24.47 10.51
C ILE A 191 -2.85 -23.27 11.45
N ASP A 192 -4.08 -23.06 11.94
CA ASP A 192 -4.43 -22.05 12.94
C ASP A 192 -3.78 -22.40 14.30
N LEU A 193 -3.22 -21.41 14.99
CA LEU A 193 -2.63 -21.56 16.32
C LEU A 193 -3.59 -22.22 17.32
N ARG A 194 -4.88 -21.88 17.30
CA ARG A 194 -5.92 -22.52 18.12
C ARG A 194 -5.95 -24.03 17.87
N ASP A 195 -5.80 -24.45 16.62
CA ASP A 195 -5.85 -25.84 16.22
C ASP A 195 -4.57 -26.57 16.62
N VAL A 196 -3.41 -25.90 16.62
CA VAL A 196 -2.17 -26.41 17.23
C VAL A 196 -2.34 -26.60 18.74
N LEU A 197 -2.85 -25.59 19.46
CA LEU A 197 -3.00 -25.58 20.92
C LEU A 197 -4.00 -26.62 21.43
N THR A 198 -4.98 -26.98 20.61
CA THR A 198 -6.05 -27.93 20.98
C THR A 198 -5.83 -29.34 20.44
N ALA A 199 -4.74 -29.58 19.69
CA ALA A 199 -4.39 -30.89 19.19
C ALA A 199 -4.02 -31.83 20.35
N ARG A 200 -4.53 -33.06 20.31
CA ARG A 200 -4.35 -34.02 21.41
C ARG A 200 -3.16 -34.96 21.22
N ASP A 201 -2.81 -35.21 19.98
CA ASP A 201 -1.74 -36.09 19.53
C ASP A 201 -1.34 -35.72 18.09
N GLU A 202 -0.33 -36.41 17.56
CA GLU A 202 0.18 -36.13 16.21
C GLU A 202 -0.86 -36.39 15.11
N GLU A 203 -1.73 -37.40 15.25
CA GLU A 203 -2.76 -37.70 14.23
C GLU A 203 -3.82 -36.60 14.15
N ASP A 204 -4.24 -36.07 15.30
CA ASP A 204 -5.18 -34.95 15.41
C ASP A 204 -4.58 -33.63 14.92
N PHE A 205 -3.30 -33.38 15.17
CA PHE A 205 -2.57 -32.23 14.61
C PHE A 205 -2.52 -32.29 13.08
N GLU A 206 -2.05 -33.42 12.53
CA GLU A 206 -1.90 -33.61 11.08
C GLU A 206 -3.24 -33.50 10.34
N ALA A 207 -4.33 -33.98 10.94
CA ALA A 207 -5.66 -33.93 10.36
C ALA A 207 -6.24 -32.51 10.22
N ARG A 208 -5.66 -31.50 10.89
CA ARG A 208 -6.10 -30.10 10.86
C ARG A 208 -5.28 -29.23 9.91
N ILE A 209 -4.20 -29.77 9.35
CA ILE A 209 -3.38 -29.08 8.36
C ILE A 209 -4.19 -28.90 7.07
N ILE A 210 -4.31 -27.66 6.60
CA ILE A 210 -4.93 -27.34 5.32
C ILE A 210 -3.83 -27.32 4.25
N THR A 211 -3.76 -28.38 3.45
CA THR A 211 -2.71 -28.54 2.41
C THR A 211 -3.02 -27.80 1.10
N SER A 212 -4.26 -27.32 0.94
CA SER A 212 -4.69 -26.52 -0.21
C SER A 212 -5.05 -25.11 0.26
N TYR A 213 -4.16 -24.54 1.06
CA TYR A 213 -4.29 -23.17 1.58
C TYR A 213 -4.06 -22.17 0.43
N PRO A 214 -4.81 -21.05 0.39
CA PRO A 214 -4.60 -19.99 -0.60
C PRO A 214 -3.18 -19.42 -0.50
N TYR A 215 -2.66 -18.91 -1.61
CA TYR A 215 -1.34 -18.28 -1.71
C TYR A 215 -1.29 -17.37 -2.94
N VAL A 216 -0.30 -16.47 -2.97
CA VAL A 216 0.02 -15.64 -4.14
C VAL A 216 1.50 -15.75 -4.49
N TYR A 217 1.89 -15.35 -5.71
CA TYR A 217 3.30 -15.15 -6.03
C TYR A 217 3.69 -13.69 -5.85
N ALA A 218 4.91 -13.44 -5.36
CA ALA A 218 5.39 -12.09 -5.06
C ALA A 218 5.41 -11.18 -6.30
N ASP A 219 5.75 -11.73 -7.47
CA ASP A 219 5.85 -11.00 -8.73
C ASP A 219 4.49 -10.74 -9.40
N ASP A 220 3.40 -11.37 -8.93
CA ASP A 220 2.07 -11.17 -9.49
C ASP A 220 1.55 -9.76 -9.17
N ASN A 221 0.95 -9.12 -10.18
CA ASN A 221 0.35 -7.80 -10.01
C ASN A 221 -0.93 -7.89 -9.17
N ILE A 222 -1.14 -6.88 -8.35
CA ILE A 222 -2.34 -6.70 -7.56
C ILE A 222 -3.45 -6.18 -8.48
N ASP A 223 -4.50 -6.96 -8.64
CA ASP A 223 -5.72 -6.53 -9.32
C ASP A 223 -6.97 -6.78 -8.46
N LYS A 224 -8.08 -6.18 -8.88
CA LYS A 224 -9.34 -6.28 -8.16
C LYS A 224 -9.86 -7.69 -7.99
N GLU A 225 -9.71 -8.52 -9.02
CA GLU A 225 -10.22 -9.88 -8.96
C GLU A 225 -9.42 -10.70 -7.95
N SER A 226 -8.11 -10.52 -7.94
CA SER A 226 -7.19 -11.18 -7.01
C SER A 226 -7.42 -10.73 -5.57
N LEU A 227 -7.56 -9.42 -5.32
CA LEU A 227 -7.87 -8.89 -3.98
C LEU A 227 -9.23 -9.37 -3.47
N ASP A 228 -10.29 -9.27 -4.30
CA ASP A 228 -11.63 -9.74 -3.92
C ASP A 228 -11.59 -11.26 -3.60
N GLU A 229 -10.81 -12.05 -4.35
CA GLU A 229 -10.62 -13.48 -4.08
C GLU A 229 -9.90 -13.72 -2.73
N LEU A 230 -8.81 -13.00 -2.45
CA LEU A 230 -8.07 -13.14 -1.19
C LEU A 230 -8.92 -12.76 0.02
N ILE A 231 -9.66 -11.65 -0.07
CA ILE A 231 -10.58 -11.20 0.99
C ILE A 231 -11.70 -12.22 1.21
N ASP A 232 -12.22 -12.84 0.15
CA ASP A 232 -13.28 -13.85 0.23
C ASP A 232 -12.83 -15.13 0.95
N TYR A 233 -11.53 -15.43 1.02
CA TYR A 233 -11.02 -16.54 1.82
C TYR A 233 -11.18 -16.32 3.34
N ASP A 234 -11.29 -15.07 3.81
CA ASP A 234 -11.45 -14.72 5.24
C ASP A 234 -10.36 -15.33 6.14
N GLU A 235 -9.12 -15.28 5.65
CA GLU A 235 -7.94 -15.79 6.35
C GLU A 235 -7.15 -14.64 7.00
N ASP A 236 -6.56 -14.88 8.17
CA ASP A 236 -5.79 -13.87 8.92
C ASP A 236 -4.53 -13.41 8.16
N SER A 237 -3.94 -14.30 7.37
CA SER A 237 -2.79 -13.98 6.51
C SER A 237 -2.63 -14.97 5.35
N ILE A 238 -2.11 -14.48 4.22
CA ILE A 238 -1.90 -15.25 2.98
C ILE A 238 -0.39 -15.36 2.71
N PRO A 239 0.16 -16.56 2.48
CA PRO A 239 1.58 -16.74 2.19
C PRO A 239 1.91 -16.24 0.78
N VAL A 240 3.03 -15.54 0.68
CA VAL A 240 3.61 -15.04 -0.58
C VAL A 240 4.76 -15.94 -0.98
N LEU A 241 4.70 -16.47 -2.21
CA LEU A 241 5.67 -17.44 -2.72
C LEU A 241 6.57 -16.82 -3.78
N SER A 242 7.80 -17.33 -3.87
CA SER A 242 8.64 -17.07 -5.03
C SER A 242 8.11 -17.82 -6.26
N GLU A 243 7.85 -17.12 -7.38
CA GLU A 243 7.44 -17.76 -8.63
C GLU A 243 8.48 -18.78 -9.13
N ARG A 244 9.76 -18.54 -8.82
CA ARG A 244 10.88 -19.35 -9.32
C ARG A 244 11.12 -20.62 -8.52
N THR A 245 11.05 -20.56 -7.19
CA THR A 245 11.40 -21.68 -6.31
C THR A 245 10.19 -22.30 -5.60
N ASN A 246 9.05 -21.61 -5.57
CA ASN A 246 7.90 -21.89 -4.69
C ASN A 246 8.24 -21.86 -3.19
N GLU A 247 9.34 -21.24 -2.81
CA GLU A 247 9.68 -20.99 -1.40
C GLU A 247 8.76 -19.89 -0.86
N VAL A 248 8.38 -20.00 0.41
CA VAL A 248 7.64 -18.95 1.11
C VAL A 248 8.60 -17.80 1.41
N LEU A 249 8.29 -16.60 0.92
CA LEU A 249 9.08 -15.40 1.10
C LEU A 249 8.59 -14.55 2.28
N GLY A 250 7.28 -14.51 2.47
CA GLY A 250 6.60 -13.67 3.44
C GLY A 250 5.12 -14.01 3.52
N VAL A 251 4.35 -13.16 4.20
CA VAL A 251 2.89 -13.24 4.28
C VAL A 251 2.30 -11.85 4.09
N ILE A 252 1.07 -11.78 3.58
CA ILE A 252 0.27 -10.55 3.58
C ILE A 252 -0.79 -10.70 4.66
N THR A 253 -0.94 -9.73 5.54
CA THR A 253 -1.95 -9.80 6.60
C THR A 253 -3.32 -9.33 6.10
N ALA A 254 -4.38 -9.74 6.79
CA ALA A 254 -5.72 -9.25 6.49
C ALA A 254 -5.84 -7.72 6.67
N GLN A 255 -5.00 -7.13 7.52
CA GLN A 255 -4.92 -5.69 7.77
C GLN A 255 -4.39 -4.98 6.53
N ASP A 256 -3.25 -5.41 6.00
CA ASP A 256 -2.63 -4.81 4.80
C ASP A 256 -3.57 -4.93 3.60
N LEU A 257 -4.22 -6.09 3.42
CA LEU A 257 -5.24 -6.28 2.38
C LEU A 257 -6.43 -5.32 2.53
N ALA A 258 -6.80 -4.95 3.75
CA ALA A 258 -7.93 -4.06 4.02
C ALA A 258 -7.60 -2.58 3.83
N GLU A 259 -6.32 -2.20 3.87
CA GLU A 259 -5.85 -0.84 3.66
C GLU A 259 -5.80 -0.47 2.17
N ILE A 260 -5.61 -1.46 1.29
CA ILE A 260 -5.55 -1.23 -0.16
C ILE A 260 -6.88 -0.66 -0.68
N THR A 261 -6.81 0.55 -1.23
CA THR A 261 -7.92 1.12 -1.99
C THR A 261 -7.69 1.02 -3.49
N PHE A 262 -8.73 0.69 -4.27
CA PHE A 262 -8.62 0.64 -5.74
C PHE A 262 -8.25 1.98 -6.37
N ASP A 263 -8.56 3.08 -5.69
CA ASP A 263 -8.22 4.42 -6.18
C ASP A 263 -6.68 4.65 -6.10
N GLU A 264 -5.97 4.05 -5.13
CA GLU A 264 -4.50 4.10 -5.01
C GLU A 264 -3.79 3.21 -6.04
N LEU A 265 -4.38 2.05 -6.37
CA LEU A 265 -3.85 1.16 -7.42
C LEU A 265 -3.93 1.79 -8.83
N ASP A 266 -4.97 2.61 -9.08
CA ASP A 266 -5.18 3.33 -10.35
C ASP A 266 -4.27 4.57 -10.49
N GLU A 267 -3.63 5.07 -9.43
CA GLU A 267 -2.67 6.21 -9.54
C GLU A 267 -1.39 5.81 -10.28
N THR A 268 -1.07 4.51 -10.34
CA THR A 268 0.05 3.98 -11.13
C THR A 268 -0.28 3.78 -12.61
N GLU A 269 -1.56 3.89 -13.03
CA GLU A 269 -1.94 3.98 -14.46
C GLU A 269 -1.69 5.37 -15.08
N GLU A 270 -1.08 6.33 -14.35
CA GLU A 270 -0.58 7.59 -14.93
C GLU A 270 0.87 7.53 -15.44
N GLU A 271 1.54 6.38 -15.53
CA GLU A 271 2.83 6.28 -16.25
C GLU A 271 3.02 5.00 -17.10
N GLU A 272 2.22 4.76 -18.15
CA GLU A 272 2.70 3.98 -19.31
C GLU A 272 2.35 4.56 -20.70
N GLU A 273 3.43 4.70 -21.49
CA GLU A 273 3.64 5.07 -22.89
C GLU A 273 3.30 6.50 -23.38
N PRO A 274 4.24 7.19 -24.10
CA PRO A 274 3.80 8.22 -25.02
C PRO A 274 2.92 7.52 -26.05
N VAL A 275 1.60 7.71 -25.96
CA VAL A 275 0.67 7.27 -27.00
C VAL A 275 1.26 7.74 -28.33
N VAL A 276 1.89 6.81 -29.07
CA VAL A 276 2.09 6.99 -30.50
C VAL A 276 0.68 6.93 -31.02
N VAL A 277 0.01 8.08 -31.02
CA VAL A 277 -1.29 8.23 -31.63
C VAL A 277 -1.03 7.85 -33.07
N LYS A 278 -1.39 6.62 -33.44
CA LYS A 278 -1.53 6.25 -34.85
C LYS A 278 -2.47 7.30 -35.40
N LYS A 279 -1.92 8.27 -36.15
CA LYS A 279 -2.70 9.33 -36.79
C LYS A 279 -3.81 8.65 -37.56
N LYS A 280 -5.04 8.65 -37.01
CA LYS A 280 -6.20 8.24 -37.77
C LYS A 280 -6.34 9.28 -38.89
N ASP A 281 -6.18 8.82 -40.11
CA ASP A 281 -6.31 9.68 -41.30
C ASP A 281 -7.79 9.91 -41.56
N TYR A 282 -8.29 11.09 -41.16
CA TYR A 282 -9.69 11.48 -41.36
C TYR A 282 -9.92 12.16 -42.71
N SER A 283 -8.95 12.13 -43.64
CA SER A 283 -9.05 12.76 -44.97
C SER A 283 -10.27 12.28 -45.77
N SER A 284 -10.58 10.99 -45.71
CA SER A 284 -11.75 10.39 -46.36
C SER A 284 -13.07 10.86 -45.71
N LEU A 285 -13.08 11.04 -44.39
CA LEU A 285 -14.25 11.55 -43.66
C LEU A 285 -14.52 13.03 -43.99
N LEU A 286 -13.46 13.84 -44.12
CA LEU A 286 -13.54 15.24 -44.54
C LEU A 286 -14.16 15.39 -45.93
N LEU A 287 -13.76 14.52 -46.86
CA LEU A 287 -14.32 14.43 -48.21
C LEU A 287 -15.81 14.08 -48.20
N ILE A 288 -16.21 13.12 -47.36
CA ILE A 288 -17.62 12.71 -47.21
C ILE A 288 -18.45 13.87 -46.63
N CYS A 289 -17.98 14.52 -45.56
CA CYS A 289 -18.65 15.69 -44.98
C CYS A 289 -18.82 16.83 -45.99
N GLY A 290 -17.77 17.12 -46.78
CA GLY A 290 -17.84 18.12 -47.85
C GLY A 290 -18.86 17.76 -48.95
N ALA A 291 -18.91 16.49 -49.37
CA ALA A 291 -19.87 16.01 -50.36
C ALA A 291 -21.32 16.09 -49.85
N VAL A 292 -21.56 15.74 -48.58
CA VAL A 292 -22.88 15.85 -47.94
C VAL A 292 -23.32 17.31 -47.86
N ALA A 293 -22.43 18.21 -47.45
CA ALA A 293 -22.74 19.65 -47.39
C ALA A 293 -23.13 20.22 -48.77
N LEU A 294 -22.41 19.82 -49.84
CA LEU A 294 -22.73 20.22 -51.21
C LEU A 294 -24.07 19.66 -51.70
N LEU A 295 -24.37 18.39 -51.40
CA LEU A 295 -25.65 17.77 -51.75
C LEU A 295 -26.83 18.46 -51.06
N VAL A 296 -26.69 18.76 -49.76
CA VAL A 296 -27.71 19.50 -49.00
C VAL A 296 -27.87 20.93 -49.54
N GLY A 297 -26.76 21.60 -49.88
CA GLY A 297 -26.78 22.91 -50.53
C GLY A 297 -27.50 22.89 -51.88
N ALA A 298 -27.27 21.87 -52.71
CA ALA A 298 -27.93 21.70 -54.00
C ALA A 298 -29.43 21.42 -53.85
N LEU A 299 -29.83 20.61 -52.85
CA LEU A 299 -31.24 20.35 -52.52
C LEU A 299 -31.98 21.63 -52.08
N LEU A 300 -31.30 22.54 -51.39
CA LEU A 300 -31.87 23.84 -51.00
C LEU A 300 -31.84 24.88 -52.13
N GLY A 301 -30.96 24.72 -53.12
CA GLY A 301 -30.74 25.68 -54.22
C GLY A 301 -31.54 25.43 -55.50
N HIS A 302 -32.07 24.22 -55.72
CA HIS A 302 -32.95 23.96 -56.86
C HIS A 302 -34.31 24.65 -56.64
N GLY A 303 -34.68 25.55 -57.56
CA GLY A 303 -35.72 26.59 -57.45
C GLY A 303 -37.19 26.18 -57.24
N SER A 304 -37.45 25.14 -56.45
CA SER A 304 -38.75 24.86 -55.84
C SER A 304 -38.59 25.14 -54.34
N ALA A 305 -39.37 26.06 -53.76
CA ALA A 305 -39.25 26.35 -52.33
C ALA A 305 -39.48 25.06 -51.52
N PRO A 306 -38.47 24.53 -50.80
CA PRO A 306 -38.61 23.29 -50.06
C PRO A 306 -39.59 23.47 -48.90
N ASP A 307 -40.35 22.41 -48.58
CA ASP A 307 -41.27 22.44 -47.44
C ASP A 307 -40.52 22.63 -46.11
N ASN A 308 -41.25 23.03 -45.07
CA ASN A 308 -40.63 23.39 -43.80
C ASN A 308 -39.87 22.22 -43.15
N LYS A 309 -40.38 20.98 -43.33
CA LYS A 309 -39.78 19.75 -42.79
C LYS A 309 -38.44 19.44 -43.46
N THR A 310 -38.36 19.65 -44.77
CA THR A 310 -37.14 19.43 -45.57
C THR A 310 -36.06 20.45 -45.19
N ARG A 311 -36.45 21.71 -44.93
CA ARG A 311 -35.53 22.75 -44.47
C ARG A 311 -34.99 22.44 -43.08
N GLU A 312 -35.86 22.08 -42.15
CA GLU A 312 -35.50 21.74 -40.78
C GLU A 312 -34.53 20.54 -40.74
N THR A 313 -34.81 19.50 -41.54
CA THR A 313 -33.92 18.34 -41.68
C THR A 313 -32.56 18.74 -42.27
N ALA A 314 -32.54 19.59 -43.30
CA ALA A 314 -31.30 20.09 -43.91
C ALA A 314 -30.43 20.89 -42.94
N TYR A 315 -31.05 21.74 -42.09
CA TYR A 315 -30.33 22.50 -41.08
C TYR A 315 -29.72 21.59 -40.00
N ILE A 316 -30.45 20.57 -39.55
CA ILE A 316 -29.94 19.59 -38.58
C ILE A 316 -28.73 18.86 -39.17
N VAL A 317 -28.80 18.42 -40.43
CA VAL A 317 -27.67 17.75 -41.10
C VAL A 317 -26.46 18.69 -41.21
N LEU A 318 -26.66 19.96 -41.58
CA LEU A 318 -25.57 20.94 -41.64
C LEU A 318 -24.95 21.23 -40.28
N LEU A 319 -25.74 21.28 -39.20
CA LEU A 319 -25.22 21.46 -37.83
C LEU A 319 -24.37 20.27 -37.37
N ILE A 320 -24.82 19.05 -37.67
CA ILE A 320 -24.07 17.82 -37.36
C ILE A 320 -22.75 17.81 -38.14
N VAL A 321 -22.81 18.06 -39.46
CA VAL A 321 -21.62 18.10 -40.32
C VAL A 321 -20.65 19.20 -39.87
N GLY A 322 -21.15 20.39 -39.52
CA GLY A 322 -20.33 21.49 -39.01
C GLY A 322 -19.65 21.15 -37.68
N SER A 323 -20.36 20.49 -36.77
CA SER A 323 -19.81 20.05 -35.48
C SER A 323 -18.71 19.00 -35.68
N LEU A 324 -18.93 18.02 -36.57
CA LEU A 324 -17.92 17.02 -36.93
C LEU A 324 -16.67 17.66 -37.55
N LEU A 325 -16.83 18.63 -38.46
CA LEU A 325 -15.71 19.35 -39.06
C LEU A 325 -14.92 20.16 -38.03
N SER A 326 -15.58 20.76 -37.03
CA SER A 326 -14.93 21.49 -35.94
C SER A 326 -14.11 20.55 -35.04
N VAL A 327 -14.66 19.39 -34.68
CA VAL A 327 -13.95 18.38 -33.86
C VAL A 327 -12.73 17.83 -34.60
N ILE A 328 -12.88 17.51 -35.89
CA ILE A 328 -11.76 17.07 -36.73
C ILE A 328 -10.71 18.20 -36.86
N GLY A 329 -11.14 19.45 -37.03
CA GLY A 329 -10.23 20.62 -37.10
C GLY A 329 -9.44 20.85 -35.80
N LEU A 330 -10.11 20.79 -34.65
CA LEU A 330 -9.49 20.84 -33.32
C LEU A 330 -8.46 19.72 -33.15
N TYR A 331 -8.80 18.50 -33.55
CA TYR A 331 -7.89 17.35 -33.52
C TYR A 331 -6.61 17.60 -34.34
N TYR A 332 -6.73 18.11 -35.58
CA TYR A 332 -5.55 18.44 -36.39
C TYR A 332 -4.74 19.63 -35.84
N SER A 333 -5.39 20.62 -35.23
CA SER A 333 -4.71 21.77 -34.60
C SER A 333 -3.93 21.34 -33.35
N PHE A 334 -4.54 20.50 -32.50
CA PHE A 334 -3.87 19.91 -31.34
C PHE A 334 -2.71 19.00 -31.76
N SER A 335 -2.89 18.18 -32.80
CA SER A 335 -1.81 17.35 -33.34
C SER A 335 -0.63 18.16 -33.90
N LYS A 336 -0.85 19.40 -34.36
CA LYS A 336 0.21 20.26 -34.89
C LYS A 336 0.98 20.98 -33.79
N ASN A 337 0.31 21.40 -32.70
CA ASN A 337 0.93 22.03 -31.54
C ASN A 337 1.77 21.07 -30.69
N LYS A 338 1.58 19.74 -30.83
CA LYS A 338 2.41 18.72 -30.16
C LYS A 338 3.67 18.35 -30.95
N ALA A 339 3.89 18.94 -32.12
CA ALA A 339 4.99 18.62 -33.04
C ALA A 339 5.98 19.79 -33.29
N GLU A 340 5.79 20.92 -32.59
CA GLU A 340 6.78 21.98 -32.35
C GLU A 340 7.16 21.95 -30.87
#